data_AF-A0A6I1JW89-F1
#
_entry.id   AF-A0A6I1JW89-F1
#
_cell.length_a   1.000
_cell.length_b   1.000
_cell.length_c   1.000
_cell.angle_alpha   90.00
_cell.angle_beta   90.00
_cell.angle_gamma   90.00
#
_symmetry.space_group_name_H-M   'P 1'
#
loop_
_entity.id
_entity.type
_entity.pdbx_description
1 polymer ?
#
loop_
_entity_poly.entity_id
_entity_poly.type
_entity_poly.pdbx_seq_one_letter_code
_entity_poly.pdbx_strand_id
1 'polypeptide(L)'
;ARPALGDGPRLVPRAAEIIEESPGPGEKGDAGTGQGDAALGALEQDSAEIRLQFADATAEMRLGDAQPRRGPPEMQGLGDDDEAAQTDDIHFDTVSASIGILQFIGRLLGGDDTPAAKKGPGGHMSIGFRVRPRVVTSKALVDGLAGVPTSIASDNMGRLFAGGCGLRPLHRGGALLGAAFTVRTRPGDNLMVHKAIDMAEPGDVIVVDAGGDLTNAIIGEIMLSIAARRGLAGFVIDGAVRDTDHIGASPLPVYARGITHRGPYKDGPGELNGPVSIGGMPVMPGDIIIGDADGLLAVPQAEAAEVARLSREQMAREQAILASIADDSIDRSWVDATLKARGCAL
;
A
#
# COMPACT_ATOMS: atom_id res chain seq x y z
N ALA A 1 2.33 -73.66 30.14
CA ALA A 1 3.32 -74.48 29.44
C ALA A 1 3.51 -73.95 28.02
N ARG A 2 4.74 -73.58 27.66
CA ARG A 2 5.28 -73.49 26.28
C ARG A 2 5.41 -74.92 25.69
N PRO A 3 5.50 -75.13 24.36
CA PRO A 3 6.59 -74.70 23.45
C PRO A 3 6.07 -73.85 22.25
N ALA A 4 6.77 -72.85 21.68
CA ALA A 4 8.10 -72.79 21.02
C ALA A 4 8.15 -73.65 19.74
N LEU A 5 8.72 -73.28 18.60
CA LEU A 5 9.26 -72.07 17.95
C LEU A 5 9.61 -72.57 16.52
N GLY A 6 9.44 -71.77 15.48
CA GLY A 6 9.87 -72.11 14.13
C GLY A 6 10.19 -70.85 13.35
N ASP A 7 11.46 -70.70 13.02
CA ASP A 7 12.20 -69.51 12.57
C ASP A 7 11.79 -68.91 11.22
N GLY A 8 12.09 -67.61 11.05
CA GLY A 8 12.02 -66.86 9.79
C GLY A 8 13.11 -67.23 8.76
N PRO A 9 13.31 -66.43 7.69
CA PRO A 9 13.77 -65.05 7.86
C PRO A 9 13.09 -63.99 7.00
N ARG A 10 13.29 -62.75 7.47
CA ARG A 10 13.02 -61.46 6.84
C ARG A 10 13.93 -61.26 5.62
N LEU A 11 13.39 -60.68 4.55
CA LEU A 11 14.18 -59.99 3.53
C LEU A 11 13.76 -58.51 3.47
N VAL A 12 14.78 -57.67 3.61
CA VAL A 12 14.84 -56.20 3.70
C VAL A 12 14.92 -55.65 2.24
N PRO A 13 14.56 -54.39 1.95
CA PRO A 13 14.22 -53.96 0.59
C PRO A 13 15.47 -53.78 -0.29
N ARG A 14 15.28 -53.98 -1.59
CA ARG A 14 16.33 -53.75 -2.59
C ARG A 14 16.47 -52.24 -2.83
N ALA A 15 17.57 -51.69 -2.32
CA ALA A 15 18.15 -50.44 -2.80
C ALA A 15 18.67 -50.64 -4.23
N ALA A 16 18.43 -49.66 -5.10
CA ALA A 16 19.09 -49.53 -6.38
C ALA A 16 19.87 -48.21 -6.37
N GLU A 17 21.17 -48.30 -6.07
CA GLU A 17 22.17 -47.31 -6.44
C GLU A 17 22.99 -47.92 -7.59
N ILE A 18 22.99 -47.27 -8.75
CA ILE A 18 24.03 -47.45 -9.77
C ILE A 18 24.39 -46.06 -10.34
N ILE A 19 25.50 -45.53 -9.84
CA ILE A 19 26.67 -44.93 -10.52
C ILE A 19 26.50 -43.57 -11.24
N GLU A 20 27.16 -42.56 -10.65
CA GLU A 20 27.75 -41.38 -11.31
C GLU A 20 28.91 -41.80 -12.23
N GLU A 21 29.00 -41.24 -13.44
CA GLU A 21 30.30 -40.90 -14.06
C GLU A 21 30.20 -39.59 -14.86
N SER A 22 31.07 -38.64 -14.50
CA SER A 22 31.39 -37.42 -15.23
C SER A 22 32.49 -37.68 -16.26
N PRO A 23 32.54 -37.01 -17.43
CA PRO A 23 33.75 -36.98 -18.24
C PRO A 23 34.67 -35.84 -17.79
N GLY A 24 35.87 -36.23 -17.34
CA GLY A 24 37.03 -35.36 -17.14
C GLY A 24 37.80 -35.06 -18.45
N PRO A 25 39.00 -34.46 -18.35
CA PRO A 25 39.43 -33.33 -19.17
C PRO A 25 40.27 -33.69 -20.41
N GLY A 26 40.27 -32.79 -21.40
CA GLY A 26 41.20 -32.78 -22.53
C GLY A 26 41.99 -31.46 -22.60
N GLU A 27 43.25 -31.51 -22.15
CA GLU A 27 44.36 -30.59 -22.51
C GLU A 27 44.65 -30.65 -24.04
N LYS A 28 45.32 -29.75 -24.76
CA LYS A 28 46.24 -28.61 -24.53
C LYS A 28 46.44 -27.90 -25.89
N GLY A 29 46.77 -26.61 -25.90
CA GLY A 29 47.30 -25.91 -27.08
C GLY A 29 47.52 -24.42 -26.79
N ASP A 30 48.78 -23.99 -26.86
CA ASP A 30 49.38 -22.92 -26.07
C ASP A 30 49.59 -21.58 -26.83
N ALA A 31 49.81 -20.54 -26.01
CA ALA A 31 50.57 -19.30 -26.23
C ALA A 31 50.14 -18.24 -27.28
N GLY A 32 49.83 -17.05 -26.74
CA GLY A 32 49.82 -15.76 -27.46
C GLY A 32 49.76 -14.59 -26.48
N THR A 33 50.92 -14.20 -25.96
CA THR A 33 51.18 -13.04 -25.10
C THR A 33 50.77 -11.69 -25.70
N GLY A 34 50.19 -10.78 -24.90
CA GLY A 34 50.01 -9.37 -25.24
C GLY A 34 49.50 -8.55 -24.05
N GLN A 35 50.21 -7.48 -23.72
CA GLN A 35 50.19 -6.73 -22.46
C GLN A 35 48.92 -5.92 -22.15
N GLY A 36 48.86 -5.50 -20.89
CA GLY A 36 47.82 -4.72 -20.24
C GLY A 36 47.36 -3.44 -20.95
N ASP A 37 46.11 -3.09 -20.67
CA ASP A 37 45.74 -1.72 -20.31
C ASP A 37 44.51 -1.74 -19.39
N ALA A 38 44.65 -1.06 -18.26
CA ALA A 38 43.56 -0.78 -17.35
C ALA A 38 42.73 0.36 -17.95
N ALA A 39 41.53 0.05 -18.45
CA ALA A 39 40.57 1.07 -18.86
C ALA A 39 39.60 1.37 -17.71
N LEU A 40 39.89 2.46 -16.99
CA LEU A 40 38.90 3.29 -16.30
C LEU A 40 37.79 3.68 -17.29
N GLY A 41 36.53 3.40 -16.97
CA GLY A 41 35.42 3.89 -17.81
C GLY A 41 34.08 3.23 -17.55
N ALA A 42 33.52 3.40 -16.36
CA ALA A 42 32.11 3.08 -16.07
C ALA A 42 31.57 4.00 -14.97
N LEU A 43 31.61 5.33 -15.19
CA LEU A 43 31.00 6.31 -14.28
C LEU A 43 30.28 7.46 -15.03
N GLU A 44 30.08 7.37 -16.35
CA GLU A 44 29.53 8.49 -17.13
C GLU A 44 28.22 8.20 -17.89
N GLN A 45 27.50 7.09 -17.61
CA GLN A 45 26.18 6.84 -18.21
C GLN A 45 24.99 7.13 -17.27
N ASP A 46 25.13 6.96 -15.95
CA ASP A 46 24.02 7.24 -15.00
C ASP A 46 23.68 8.74 -14.89
N SER A 47 24.65 9.62 -15.12
CA SER A 47 24.43 11.07 -15.07
C SER A 47 23.75 11.64 -16.33
N ALA A 48 23.76 10.90 -17.45
CA ALA A 48 23.15 11.33 -18.70
C ALA A 48 21.63 11.12 -18.70
N GLU A 49 21.15 10.01 -18.14
CA GLU A 49 19.71 9.71 -18.04
C GLU A 49 18.99 10.66 -17.06
N ILE A 50 19.64 11.03 -15.96
CA ILE A 50 19.11 12.01 -14.99
C ILE A 50 19.02 13.40 -15.63
N ARG A 51 19.98 13.80 -16.48
CA ARG A 51 19.96 15.10 -17.17
C ARG A 51 18.88 15.19 -18.26
N LEU A 52 18.59 14.10 -18.95
CA LEU A 52 17.52 14.04 -19.95
C LEU A 52 16.13 14.21 -19.31
N GLN A 53 15.91 13.63 -18.12
CA GLN A 53 14.63 13.77 -17.40
C GLN A 53 14.37 15.19 -16.85
N PHE A 54 15.42 15.92 -16.45
CA PHE A 54 15.29 17.33 -16.07
C PHE A 54 15.11 18.27 -17.28
N ALA A 55 15.64 17.90 -18.45
CA ALA A 55 15.50 18.69 -19.67
C ALA A 55 14.06 18.66 -20.20
N ASP A 56 13.37 17.52 -20.14
CA ASP A 56 11.96 17.40 -20.56
C ASP A 56 11.01 18.23 -19.69
N ALA A 57 11.23 18.26 -18.36
CA ALA A 57 10.44 19.09 -17.44
C ALA A 57 10.60 20.59 -17.69
N THR A 58 11.70 21.02 -18.32
CA THR A 58 11.95 22.43 -18.66
C THR A 58 11.39 22.79 -20.05
N ALA A 59 11.25 21.82 -20.96
CA ALA A 59 10.72 22.00 -22.30
C ALA A 59 9.19 22.16 -22.33
N GLU A 60 8.46 21.55 -21.39
CA GLU A 60 6.99 21.66 -21.31
C GLU A 60 6.49 22.98 -20.69
N MET A 61 7.38 23.80 -20.10
CA MET A 61 7.05 25.13 -19.55
C MET A 61 7.07 26.28 -20.57
N ARG A 62 7.14 26.01 -21.89
CA ARG A 62 7.27 27.05 -22.93
C ARG A 62 6.34 26.92 -24.13
N LEU A 63 5.08 26.55 -23.92
CA LEU A 63 4.03 26.73 -24.92
C LEU A 63 2.86 27.50 -24.31
N GLY A 64 3.01 28.83 -24.31
CA GLY A 64 1.91 29.76 -24.09
C GLY A 64 1.06 29.89 -25.35
N ASP A 65 -0.25 29.83 -25.16
CA ASP A 65 -1.28 29.72 -26.19
C ASP A 65 -1.30 30.85 -27.21
N ALA A 66 -1.39 30.48 -28.49
CA ALA A 66 -1.87 31.35 -29.58
C ALA A 66 -3.40 31.29 -29.63
N GLN A 67 -4.08 32.38 -29.25
CA GLN A 67 -5.53 32.52 -29.38
C GLN A 67 -5.96 32.90 -30.81
N PRO A 68 -6.99 32.24 -31.40
CA PRO A 68 -7.72 32.79 -32.53
C PRO A 68 -8.90 33.66 -32.05
N ARG A 69 -9.00 34.86 -32.60
CA ARG A 69 -10.13 35.79 -32.49
C ARG A 69 -11.40 35.20 -33.11
N ARG A 70 -12.50 35.16 -32.35
CA ARG A 70 -13.88 35.40 -32.83
C ARG A 70 -14.85 35.48 -31.63
N GLY A 71 -15.39 36.68 -31.39
CA GLY A 71 -16.53 36.88 -30.50
C GLY A 71 -17.84 36.88 -31.30
N PRO A 72 -18.96 36.39 -30.73
CA PRO A 72 -20.30 36.67 -31.24
C PRO A 72 -20.87 37.99 -30.65
N PRO A 73 -21.89 38.59 -31.28
CA PRO A 73 -22.27 39.99 -31.08
C PRO A 73 -23.14 40.25 -29.84
N GLU A 74 -23.12 41.50 -29.43
CA GLU A 74 -23.92 42.14 -28.38
C GLU A 74 -25.43 41.95 -28.57
N MET A 75 -26.14 41.76 -27.45
CA MET A 75 -27.54 42.16 -27.28
C MET A 75 -27.60 43.09 -26.08
N GLN A 76 -28.05 44.32 -26.34
CA GLN A 76 -28.35 45.35 -25.34
C GLN A 76 -29.73 45.14 -24.72
N GLY A 77 -29.84 45.47 -23.43
CA GLY A 77 -31.03 46.15 -22.90
C GLY A 77 -31.65 45.55 -21.64
N LEU A 78 -31.89 46.45 -20.67
CA LEU A 78 -32.54 46.32 -19.36
C LEU A 78 -31.53 46.02 -18.23
N GLY A 79 -31.09 46.96 -17.39
CA GLY A 79 -31.66 48.25 -17.00
C GLY A 79 -31.97 48.21 -15.50
N ASP A 80 -31.28 49.11 -14.78
CA ASP A 80 -31.57 49.65 -13.44
C ASP A 80 -31.22 48.73 -12.25
N ASP A 81 -30.68 49.17 -11.12
CA ASP A 81 -29.93 50.34 -10.61
C ASP A 81 -29.67 50.00 -9.11
N ASP A 82 -28.78 50.74 -8.44
CA ASP A 82 -28.58 50.80 -6.97
C ASP A 82 -27.79 49.65 -6.31
N GLU A 83 -26.82 49.85 -5.40
CA GLU A 83 -26.24 51.02 -4.75
C GLU A 83 -24.93 50.52 -4.10
N ALA A 84 -23.81 51.20 -4.34
CA ALA A 84 -22.56 50.91 -3.64
C ALA A 84 -22.56 51.63 -2.29
N ALA A 85 -22.76 50.89 -1.20
CA ALA A 85 -22.54 51.42 0.14
C ALA A 85 -21.03 51.49 0.42
N GLN A 86 -20.51 52.71 0.36
CA GLN A 86 -19.24 53.13 0.94
C GLN A 86 -19.36 53.03 2.46
N THR A 87 -18.45 52.32 3.13
CA THR A 87 -18.31 52.38 4.59
C THR A 87 -16.89 52.81 4.94
N ASP A 88 -16.85 53.82 5.80
CA ASP A 88 -15.69 54.59 6.20
C ASP A 88 -14.58 53.78 6.89
N ASP A 89 -13.34 54.20 6.63
CA ASP A 89 -12.15 53.81 7.37
C ASP A 89 -12.28 54.19 8.85
N ILE A 90 -12.30 53.19 9.74
CA ILE A 90 -12.08 53.38 11.17
C ILE A 90 -10.68 52.88 11.51
N HIS A 91 -9.75 53.82 11.64
CA HIS A 91 -8.45 53.58 12.27
C HIS A 91 -8.66 53.21 13.75
N PHE A 92 -8.31 51.98 14.13
CA PHE A 92 -8.00 51.64 15.51
C PHE A 92 -6.56 51.11 15.56
N ASP A 93 -5.62 52.03 15.68
CA ASP A 93 -4.28 51.72 16.15
C ASP A 93 -4.35 51.28 17.61
N THR A 94 -3.53 50.28 17.95
CA THR A 94 -3.16 49.84 19.31
C THR A 94 -3.96 48.66 19.90
N VAL A 95 -3.66 47.43 19.46
CA VAL A 95 -3.43 46.28 20.37
C VAL A 95 -2.41 45.29 19.74
N SER A 96 -1.13 45.67 19.66
CA SER A 96 -0.06 44.78 19.17
C SER A 96 0.70 44.03 20.29
N ALA A 97 0.23 44.07 21.54
CA ALA A 97 0.97 43.51 22.68
C ALA A 97 0.38 42.22 23.28
N SER A 98 -0.76 41.72 22.81
CA SER A 98 -1.48 40.61 23.50
C SER A 98 -1.38 39.25 22.79
N ILE A 99 -0.96 39.21 21.51
CA ILE A 99 -0.84 37.94 20.75
C ILE A 99 0.42 37.16 21.15
N GLY A 100 1.51 37.85 21.49
CA GLY A 100 2.77 37.21 21.88
C GLY A 100 2.67 36.39 23.17
N ILE A 101 1.87 36.85 24.14
CA ILE A 101 1.69 36.15 25.42
C ILE A 101 0.78 34.91 25.24
N LEU A 102 -0.27 34.99 24.41
CA LEU A 102 -1.12 33.84 24.11
C LEU A 102 -0.38 32.76 23.31
N GLN A 103 0.47 33.15 22.35
CA GLN A 103 1.31 32.22 21.59
C GLN A 103 2.40 31.57 22.45
N PHE A 104 2.95 32.30 23.43
CA PHE A 104 3.93 31.76 24.36
C PHE A 104 3.31 30.77 25.36
N ILE A 105 2.11 31.06 25.88
CA ILE A 105 1.36 30.13 26.74
C ILE A 105 0.93 28.88 25.98
N GLY A 106 0.53 29.00 24.70
CA GLY A 106 0.21 27.86 23.83
C GLY A 106 1.39 26.90 23.60
N ARG A 107 2.62 27.42 23.51
CA ARG A 107 3.85 26.61 23.42
C ARG A 107 4.22 25.91 24.73
N LEU A 108 3.87 26.50 25.87
CA LEU A 108 4.14 25.92 27.20
C LEU A 108 3.13 24.80 27.57
N LEU A 109 1.98 24.74 26.89
CA LEU A 109 0.91 23.77 27.17
C LEU A 109 0.74 22.68 26.08
N GLY A 110 1.72 22.53 25.17
CA GLY A 110 1.75 21.39 24.24
C GLY A 110 0.75 21.47 23.07
N GLY A 111 0.41 22.67 22.58
CA GLY A 111 -0.47 22.84 21.41
C GLY A 111 0.19 22.51 20.08
N ASP A 112 -0.48 21.69 19.27
CA ASP A 112 -0.14 21.18 17.94
C ASP A 112 0.74 22.07 17.04
N ASP A 113 1.90 21.53 16.64
CA ASP A 113 2.74 22.02 15.53
C ASP A 113 2.12 21.69 14.16
N THR A 114 0.89 22.14 13.89
CA THR A 114 0.35 22.03 12.53
C THR A 114 1.00 23.11 11.65
N PRO A 115 1.68 22.77 10.53
CA PRO A 115 2.30 23.77 9.67
C PRO A 115 1.24 24.71 9.11
N ALA A 116 1.44 26.02 9.28
CA ALA A 116 0.55 27.06 8.77
C ALA A 116 0.43 26.94 7.24
N ALA A 117 -0.81 26.89 6.73
CA ALA A 117 -1.08 26.86 5.31
C ALA A 117 -0.45 28.09 4.61
N LYS A 118 0.27 27.87 3.51
CA LYS A 118 0.87 28.95 2.72
C LYS A 118 -0.21 29.58 1.82
N LYS A 119 -0.27 30.92 1.83
CA LYS A 119 -1.22 31.70 1.01
C LYS A 119 -0.78 31.66 -0.46
N GLY A 120 -1.62 31.11 -1.34
CA GLY A 120 -1.41 31.19 -2.79
C GLY A 120 -1.68 32.60 -3.34
N PRO A 121 -1.24 32.91 -4.58
CA PRO A 121 -1.58 34.17 -5.24
C PRO A 121 -3.10 34.19 -5.45
N GLY A 122 -3.82 35.02 -4.70
CA GLY A 122 -5.30 35.07 -4.69
C GLY A 122 -5.96 34.81 -3.32
N GLY A 123 -5.19 34.62 -2.25
CA GLY A 123 -5.72 34.67 -0.88
C GLY A 123 -6.41 33.40 -0.37
N HIS A 124 -6.59 32.38 -1.19
CA HIS A 124 -7.07 31.07 -0.74
C HIS A 124 -5.97 30.32 0.04
N MET A 125 -6.29 29.94 1.28
CA MET A 125 -5.48 29.05 2.11
C MET A 125 -5.82 27.60 1.70
N SER A 126 -4.85 26.89 1.12
CA SER A 126 -4.99 25.45 0.85
C SER A 126 -4.07 24.65 1.77
N ILE A 127 -4.54 23.50 2.22
CA ILE A 127 -3.80 22.62 3.15
C ILE A 127 -2.56 21.95 2.50
N GLY A 128 -2.44 21.97 1.16
CA GLY A 128 -1.22 21.63 0.42
C GLY A 128 -0.61 20.26 0.78
N PHE A 129 0.72 20.24 0.92
CA PHE A 129 1.48 19.05 1.31
C PHE A 129 1.57 18.92 2.83
N ARG A 130 1.36 17.71 3.35
CA ARG A 130 1.56 17.39 4.77
C ARG A 130 2.37 16.12 4.96
N VAL A 131 3.37 16.18 5.82
CA VAL A 131 4.15 15.01 6.23
C VAL A 131 4.06 14.91 7.74
N ARG A 132 3.30 13.94 8.25
CA ARG A 132 3.20 13.69 9.68
C ARG A 132 4.24 12.65 10.12
N PRO A 133 4.64 12.66 11.42
CA PRO A 133 5.49 11.63 11.96
C PRO A 133 4.92 10.23 11.70
N ARG A 134 5.81 9.25 11.47
CA ARG A 134 5.42 7.85 11.34
C ARG A 134 4.88 7.34 12.67
N VAL A 135 3.76 6.61 12.62
CA VAL A 135 3.21 5.92 13.79
C VAL A 135 3.92 4.57 13.93
N VAL A 136 4.50 4.33 15.11
CA VAL A 136 5.22 3.09 15.39
C VAL A 136 4.22 2.00 15.79
N THR A 137 4.37 0.82 15.19
CA THR A 137 3.58 -0.38 15.52
C THR A 137 4.49 -1.45 16.06
N SER A 138 4.11 -2.08 17.17
CA SER A 138 4.95 -3.12 17.75
C SER A 138 4.98 -4.35 16.86
N LYS A 139 6.18 -4.91 16.66
CA LYS A 139 6.37 -6.13 15.86
C LYS A 139 5.53 -7.30 16.40
N ALA A 140 5.38 -7.40 17.71
CA ALA A 140 4.60 -8.46 18.36
C ALA A 140 3.10 -8.44 17.95
N LEU A 141 2.52 -7.26 17.71
CA LEU A 141 1.13 -7.17 17.24
C LEU A 141 1.02 -7.67 15.80
N VAL A 142 1.97 -7.26 14.93
CA VAL A 142 2.01 -7.71 13.53
C VAL A 142 2.22 -9.22 13.46
N ASP A 143 3.21 -9.76 14.17
CA ASP A 143 3.51 -11.19 14.25
C ASP A 143 2.35 -12.00 14.84
N GLY A 144 1.56 -11.40 15.73
CA GLY A 144 0.36 -12.01 16.32
C GLY A 144 -0.67 -12.43 15.28
N LEU A 145 -0.77 -11.66 14.18
CA LEU A 145 -1.71 -11.87 13.08
C LEU A 145 -1.11 -12.68 11.92
N ALA A 146 0.15 -13.12 12.03
CA ALA A 146 0.78 -13.94 11.00
C ALA A 146 0.04 -15.28 10.81
N GLY A 147 -0.27 -15.58 9.55
CA GLY A 147 -0.99 -16.81 9.17
C GLY A 147 -2.50 -16.79 9.43
N VAL A 148 -3.06 -15.68 9.92
CA VAL A 148 -4.51 -15.49 10.04
C VAL A 148 -5.09 -15.21 8.65
N PRO A 149 -6.03 -16.02 8.13
CA PRO A 149 -6.72 -15.72 6.88
C PRO A 149 -7.57 -14.45 6.99
N THR A 150 -7.72 -13.70 5.90
CA THR A 150 -8.51 -12.45 5.88
C THR A 150 -9.97 -12.71 6.25
N SER A 151 -10.54 -13.83 5.82
CA SER A 151 -11.91 -14.25 6.13
C SER A 151 -12.13 -14.46 7.63
N ILE A 152 -11.19 -15.12 8.31
CA ILE A 152 -11.25 -15.35 9.76
C ILE A 152 -11.10 -14.05 10.54
N ALA A 153 -10.13 -13.22 10.17
CA ALA A 153 -9.98 -11.91 10.80
C ALA A 153 -11.25 -11.06 10.61
N SER A 154 -11.84 -11.07 9.40
CA SER A 154 -13.07 -10.36 9.09
C SER A 154 -14.25 -10.82 9.97
N ASP A 155 -14.45 -12.13 10.11
CA ASP A 155 -15.50 -12.70 10.97
C ASP A 155 -15.36 -12.24 12.43
N ASN A 156 -14.14 -12.24 12.96
CA ASN A 156 -13.87 -11.82 14.34
C ASN A 156 -13.89 -10.30 14.55
N MET A 157 -13.93 -9.53 13.47
CA MET A 157 -14.12 -8.07 13.46
C MET A 157 -15.55 -7.67 13.06
N GLY A 158 -16.49 -8.62 13.08
CA GLY A 158 -17.90 -8.37 12.74
C GLY A 158 -18.14 -8.04 11.26
N ARG A 159 -17.16 -8.31 10.38
CA ARG A 159 -17.20 -8.06 8.93
C ARG A 159 -17.38 -6.59 8.56
N LEU A 160 -17.00 -5.68 9.46
CA LEU A 160 -17.22 -4.24 9.31
C LEU A 160 -16.07 -3.53 8.57
N PHE A 161 -14.83 -3.99 8.78
CA PHE A 161 -13.62 -3.33 8.27
C PHE A 161 -13.15 -4.01 6.98
N ALA A 162 -13.83 -3.79 5.86
CA ALA A 162 -13.47 -4.40 4.58
C ALA A 162 -13.47 -3.36 3.44
N GLY A 163 -12.40 -3.33 2.62
CA GLY A 163 -12.22 -2.40 1.48
C GLY A 163 -13.06 -2.71 0.23
N GLY A 164 -14.12 -3.51 0.41
CA GLY A 164 -14.94 -4.05 -0.67
C GLY A 164 -14.20 -5.04 -1.56
N CYS A 165 -14.81 -5.39 -2.70
CA CYS A 165 -14.28 -6.38 -3.65
C CYS A 165 -13.39 -5.78 -4.76
N GLY A 166 -13.15 -4.47 -4.72
CA GLY A 166 -12.47 -3.74 -5.79
C GLY A 166 -10.95 -3.69 -5.67
N LEU A 167 -10.37 -3.93 -4.49
CA LEU A 167 -8.92 -4.03 -4.30
C LEU A 167 -8.50 -5.48 -4.45
N ARG A 168 -7.80 -5.80 -5.54
CA ARG A 168 -7.44 -7.18 -5.88
C ARG A 168 -5.93 -7.39 -5.92
N PRO A 169 -5.45 -8.58 -5.52
CA PRO A 169 -4.03 -8.92 -5.60
C PRO A 169 -3.60 -8.98 -7.07
N LEU A 170 -2.47 -8.33 -7.38
CA LEU A 170 -1.83 -8.36 -8.70
C LEU A 170 -0.50 -9.12 -8.70
N HIS A 171 -0.16 -9.76 -7.57
CA HIS A 171 1.05 -10.54 -7.35
C HIS A 171 0.71 -12.04 -7.35
N ARG A 172 1.70 -12.90 -7.67
CA ARG A 172 1.45 -14.35 -7.85
C ARG A 172 1.29 -15.15 -6.56
N GLY A 173 1.78 -14.65 -5.43
CA GLY A 173 1.67 -15.35 -4.16
C GLY A 173 2.35 -14.64 -2.99
N GLY A 174 2.09 -15.14 -1.79
CA GLY A 174 2.44 -14.46 -0.54
C GLY A 174 1.22 -13.82 0.11
N ALA A 175 1.29 -13.66 1.43
CA ALA A 175 0.29 -12.91 2.18
C ALA A 175 0.85 -11.52 2.50
N LEU A 176 0.00 -10.50 2.41
CA LEU A 176 0.34 -9.15 2.85
C LEU A 176 0.13 -9.07 4.36
N LEU A 177 1.17 -8.69 5.08
CA LEU A 177 1.11 -8.45 6.52
C LEU A 177 2.09 -7.36 6.92
N GLY A 178 1.59 -6.29 7.53
CA GLY A 178 2.45 -5.23 8.05
C GLY A 178 1.68 -4.01 8.54
N ALA A 179 2.41 -3.06 9.12
CA ALA A 179 1.83 -1.83 9.65
C ALA A 179 1.56 -0.83 8.51
N ALA A 180 0.40 -0.17 8.54
CA ALA A 180 -0.01 0.78 7.52
C ALA A 180 0.80 2.07 7.60
N PHE A 181 1.58 2.35 6.57
CA PHE A 181 2.10 3.68 6.26
C PHE A 181 1.13 4.32 5.26
N THR A 182 0.28 5.22 5.76
CA THR A 182 -0.81 5.77 4.95
C THR A 182 -0.36 6.97 4.11
N VAL A 183 -0.89 7.04 2.90
CA VAL A 183 -0.63 8.09 1.93
C VAL A 183 -1.95 8.53 1.32
N ARG A 184 -2.25 9.82 1.38
CA ARG A 184 -3.32 10.43 0.59
C ARG A 184 -2.69 11.22 -0.53
N THR A 185 -3.14 11.00 -1.75
CA THR A 185 -2.62 11.72 -2.91
C THR A 185 -3.76 12.24 -3.78
N ARG A 186 -3.49 13.28 -4.55
CA ARG A 186 -4.37 13.66 -5.65
C ARG A 186 -4.47 12.47 -6.63
N PRO A 187 -5.65 12.15 -7.18
CA PRO A 187 -5.79 11.14 -8.23
C PRO A 187 -4.78 11.33 -9.36
N GLY A 188 -4.07 10.24 -9.71
CA GLY A 188 -3.04 10.23 -10.74
C GLY A 188 -1.70 10.89 -10.37
N ASP A 189 -1.49 11.27 -9.11
CA ASP A 189 -0.23 11.82 -8.61
C ASP A 189 0.49 10.86 -7.67
N ASN A 190 1.81 10.76 -7.75
CA ASN A 190 2.60 9.86 -6.91
C ASN A 190 3.78 10.50 -6.16
N LEU A 191 3.91 11.83 -6.14
CA LEU A 191 5.03 12.49 -5.47
C LEU A 191 5.13 12.09 -3.99
N MET A 192 3.99 12.05 -3.31
CA MET A 192 3.93 11.67 -1.89
C MET A 192 4.21 10.18 -1.68
N VAL A 193 3.96 9.32 -2.68
CA VAL A 193 4.28 7.89 -2.59
C VAL A 193 5.79 7.65 -2.64
N HIS A 194 6.54 8.42 -3.46
CA HIS A 194 8.00 8.40 -3.41
C HIS A 194 8.53 8.78 -2.02
N LYS A 195 7.99 9.86 -1.44
CA LYS A 195 8.38 10.28 -0.09
C LYS A 195 7.99 9.25 0.99
N ALA A 196 6.87 8.55 0.80
CA ALA A 196 6.46 7.47 1.68
C ALA A 196 7.46 6.31 1.65
N ILE A 197 7.89 5.86 0.47
CA ILE A 197 8.94 4.83 0.33
C ILE A 197 10.22 5.25 1.06
N ASP A 198 10.56 6.55 1.01
CA ASP A 198 11.74 7.06 1.69
C ASP A 198 11.66 7.04 3.22
N MET A 199 10.45 7.20 3.77
CA MET A 199 10.20 7.31 5.21
C MET A 199 9.74 6.01 5.87
N ALA A 200 9.17 5.08 5.10
CA ALA A 200 8.69 3.81 5.59
C ALA A 200 9.86 2.94 6.09
N GLU A 201 9.58 2.14 7.12
CA GLU A 201 10.52 1.21 7.72
C GLU A 201 10.28 -0.22 7.22
N PRO A 202 11.28 -1.12 7.35
CA PRO A 202 11.09 -2.53 7.01
C PRO A 202 9.85 -3.13 7.69
N GLY A 203 9.03 -3.84 6.92
CA GLY A 203 7.76 -4.42 7.37
C GLY A 203 6.54 -3.50 7.25
N ASP A 204 6.69 -2.23 6.84
CA ASP A 204 5.55 -1.36 6.57
C ASP A 204 4.85 -1.72 5.25
N VAL A 205 3.52 -1.55 5.24
CA VAL A 205 2.68 -1.60 4.06
C VAL A 205 2.32 -0.18 3.66
N ILE A 206 2.66 0.23 2.45
CA ILE A 206 2.26 1.55 1.96
C ILE A 206 0.81 1.46 1.46
N VAL A 207 -0.08 2.20 2.13
CA VAL A 207 -1.52 2.23 1.83
C VAL A 207 -1.87 3.58 1.22
N VAL A 208 -2.18 3.60 -0.07
CA VAL A 208 -2.40 4.81 -0.84
C VAL A 208 -3.89 5.00 -1.16
N ASP A 209 -4.47 6.08 -0.66
CA ASP A 209 -5.75 6.64 -1.13
C ASP A 209 -5.46 7.61 -2.28
N ALA A 210 -5.69 7.14 -3.51
CA ALA A 210 -5.61 7.92 -4.75
C ALA A 210 -7.00 8.18 -5.35
N GLY A 211 -8.06 8.12 -4.52
CA GLY A 211 -9.44 8.37 -4.92
C GLY A 211 -10.06 7.30 -5.83
N GLY A 212 -9.45 6.12 -5.96
CA GLY A 212 -9.93 5.04 -6.82
C GLY A 212 -9.81 5.32 -8.32
N ASP A 213 -9.04 6.34 -8.71
CA ASP A 213 -8.87 6.71 -10.11
C ASP A 213 -8.06 5.67 -10.88
N LEU A 214 -8.55 5.32 -12.06
CA LEU A 214 -7.95 4.31 -12.94
C LEU A 214 -7.28 4.90 -14.18
N THR A 215 -7.25 6.21 -14.30
CA THR A 215 -6.76 6.88 -15.52
C THR A 215 -5.24 6.91 -15.57
N ASN A 216 -4.58 7.09 -14.42
CA ASN A 216 -3.12 7.18 -14.29
C ASN A 216 -2.61 6.22 -13.20
N ALA A 217 -1.52 5.51 -13.50
CA ALA A 217 -0.92 4.55 -12.58
C ALA A 217 -0.13 5.26 -11.49
N ILE A 218 -0.33 4.86 -10.23
CA ILE A 218 0.37 5.45 -9.08
C ILE A 218 1.77 4.86 -8.88
N ILE A 219 1.90 3.54 -9.11
CA ILE A 219 3.18 2.82 -9.00
C ILE A 219 3.40 1.89 -10.20
N GLY A 220 4.67 1.51 -10.39
CA GLY A 220 5.14 0.52 -11.35
C GLY A 220 6.45 -0.13 -10.86
N GLU A 221 7.20 -0.74 -11.77
CA GLU A 221 8.36 -1.59 -11.47
C GLU A 221 9.44 -0.89 -10.61
N ILE A 222 9.82 0.33 -10.97
CA ILE A 222 10.93 1.05 -10.33
C ILE A 222 10.65 1.25 -8.83
N MET A 223 9.46 1.73 -8.50
CA MET A 223 9.07 2.01 -7.10
C MET A 223 8.99 0.72 -6.29
N LEU A 224 8.43 -0.34 -6.89
CA LEU A 224 8.31 -1.64 -6.27
C LEU A 224 9.70 -2.24 -5.96
N SER A 225 10.65 -2.08 -6.88
CA SER A 225 12.03 -2.56 -6.72
C SER A 225 12.78 -1.84 -5.60
N ILE A 226 12.60 -0.51 -5.48
CA ILE A 226 13.17 0.28 -4.37
C ILE A 226 12.57 -0.18 -3.03
N ALA A 227 11.25 -0.34 -2.98
CA ALA A 227 10.55 -0.81 -1.79
C ALA A 227 10.98 -2.22 -1.36
N ALA A 228 11.19 -3.12 -2.31
CA ALA A 228 11.66 -4.48 -2.03
C ALA A 228 13.06 -4.46 -1.41
N ARG A 229 13.99 -3.64 -1.93
CA ARG A 229 15.32 -3.48 -1.33
C ARG A 229 15.29 -2.87 0.07
N ARG A 230 14.30 -2.04 0.36
CA ARG A 230 14.08 -1.45 1.70
C ARG A 230 13.38 -2.41 2.67
N GLY A 231 12.93 -3.57 2.21
CA GLY A 231 12.26 -4.57 3.05
C GLY A 231 10.85 -4.17 3.47
N LEU A 232 10.15 -3.35 2.65
CA LEU A 232 8.72 -3.08 2.88
C LEU A 232 7.90 -4.36 2.74
N ALA A 233 6.73 -4.42 3.39
CA ALA A 233 5.87 -5.60 3.37
C ALA A 233 4.93 -5.64 2.15
N GLY A 234 4.67 -4.50 1.49
CA GLY A 234 3.87 -4.45 0.27
C GLY A 234 3.17 -3.12 0.04
N PHE A 235 2.24 -3.12 -0.93
CA PHE A 235 1.46 -1.95 -1.32
C PHE A 235 -0.04 -2.25 -1.42
N VAL A 236 -0.85 -1.27 -1.02
CA VAL A 236 -2.28 -1.22 -1.30
C VAL A 236 -2.58 0.11 -1.98
N ILE A 237 -3.08 0.06 -3.21
CA ILE A 237 -3.30 1.23 -4.06
C ILE A 237 -4.79 1.34 -4.37
N ASP A 238 -5.47 2.28 -3.72
CA ASP A 238 -6.81 2.68 -4.12
C ASP A 238 -6.77 3.57 -5.38
N GLY A 239 -6.43 2.92 -6.49
CA GLY A 239 -6.21 3.50 -7.82
C GLY A 239 -5.61 2.47 -8.77
N ALA A 240 -5.10 2.93 -9.91
CA ALA A 240 -4.43 2.07 -10.88
C ALA A 240 -2.93 1.91 -10.65
N VAL A 241 -2.38 0.82 -11.20
CA VAL A 241 -0.94 0.53 -11.29
C VAL A 241 -0.55 0.18 -12.72
N ARG A 242 0.75 0.04 -12.98
CA ARG A 242 1.30 -0.42 -14.26
C ARG A 242 2.41 -1.45 -14.06
N ASP A 243 2.94 -1.98 -15.16
CA ASP A 243 4.03 -2.98 -15.17
C ASP A 243 3.63 -4.30 -14.48
N THR A 244 2.43 -4.81 -14.79
CA THR A 244 1.82 -5.95 -14.11
C THR A 244 2.61 -7.24 -14.21
N ASP A 245 3.38 -7.43 -15.28
CA ASP A 245 4.24 -8.61 -15.41
C ASP A 245 5.33 -8.61 -14.33
N HIS A 246 5.91 -7.43 -14.06
CA HIS A 246 6.88 -7.25 -12.98
C HIS A 246 6.21 -7.34 -11.61
N ILE A 247 5.04 -6.70 -11.42
CA ILE A 247 4.27 -6.83 -10.17
C ILE A 247 3.97 -8.31 -9.86
N GLY A 248 3.57 -9.07 -10.89
CA GLY A 248 3.29 -10.50 -10.78
C GLY A 248 4.51 -11.33 -10.37
N ALA A 249 5.71 -10.93 -10.79
CA ALA A 249 6.97 -11.59 -10.46
C ALA A 249 7.64 -11.06 -9.17
N SER A 250 7.16 -9.94 -8.64
CA SER A 250 7.72 -9.28 -7.47
C SER A 250 7.53 -10.12 -6.19
N PRO A 251 8.50 -10.09 -5.25
CA PRO A 251 8.31 -10.69 -3.93
C PRO A 251 7.36 -9.88 -3.03
N LEU A 252 7.00 -8.65 -3.43
CA LEU A 252 6.12 -7.79 -2.65
C LEU A 252 4.66 -7.96 -3.08
N PRO A 253 3.76 -8.27 -2.13
CA PRO A 253 2.33 -8.19 -2.36
C PRO A 253 1.89 -6.78 -2.77
N VAL A 254 1.14 -6.71 -3.87
CA VAL A 254 0.49 -5.48 -4.36
C VAL A 254 -0.99 -5.74 -4.57
N TYR A 255 -1.81 -4.86 -4.02
CA TYR A 255 -3.26 -4.79 -4.25
C TYR A 255 -3.59 -3.48 -4.92
N ALA A 256 -4.42 -3.51 -5.96
CA ALA A 256 -4.85 -2.31 -6.66
C ALA A 256 -6.29 -2.44 -7.18
N ARG A 257 -6.88 -1.33 -7.61
CA ARG A 257 -8.21 -1.33 -8.24
C ARG A 257 -8.21 -1.66 -9.73
N GLY A 258 -7.10 -1.36 -10.40
CA GLY A 258 -7.02 -1.56 -11.84
C GLY A 258 -5.63 -1.32 -12.39
N ILE A 259 -5.54 -1.38 -13.72
CA ILE A 259 -4.29 -1.37 -14.45
C ILE A 259 -4.41 -0.34 -15.57
N THR A 260 -3.40 0.50 -15.74
CA THR A 260 -3.29 1.46 -16.86
C THR A 260 -1.83 1.65 -17.23
N HIS A 261 -1.53 1.96 -18.48
CA HIS A 261 -0.16 2.22 -18.94
C HIS A 261 0.28 3.68 -18.68
N ARG A 262 -0.67 4.60 -18.44
CA ARG A 262 -0.40 6.03 -18.30
C ARG A 262 0.35 6.30 -16.99
N GLY A 263 1.44 7.06 -17.06
CA GLY A 263 2.25 7.41 -15.89
C GLY A 263 1.61 8.49 -15.00
N PRO A 264 2.05 8.63 -13.74
CA PRO A 264 1.53 9.63 -12.81
C PRO A 264 2.19 11.01 -12.99
N TYR A 265 1.48 12.04 -12.53
CA TYR A 265 2.02 13.37 -12.27
C TYR A 265 2.73 13.44 -10.91
N LYS A 266 3.38 14.58 -10.63
CA LYS A 266 4.17 14.81 -9.40
C LYS A 266 4.02 16.24 -8.87
N ASP A 267 2.82 16.78 -9.00
CA ASP A 267 2.46 18.15 -8.65
C ASP A 267 1.76 18.23 -7.29
N GLY A 268 1.23 17.11 -6.81
CA GLY A 268 0.42 17.00 -5.59
C GLY A 268 -0.96 17.66 -5.70
N PRO A 269 -1.56 18.07 -4.56
CA PRO A 269 -1.07 17.94 -3.18
C PRO A 269 -1.14 16.51 -2.63
N GLY A 270 -0.73 16.31 -1.38
CA GLY A 270 -0.96 15.06 -0.66
C GLY A 270 -0.49 15.06 0.80
N GLU A 271 -0.77 13.98 1.51
CA GLU A 271 -0.54 13.83 2.95
C GLU A 271 0.02 12.45 3.31
N LEU A 272 1.04 12.40 4.18
CA LEU A 272 1.56 11.16 4.78
C LEU A 272 1.13 11.01 6.22
N ASN A 273 0.92 9.75 6.63
CA ASN A 273 0.58 9.36 8.00
C ASN A 273 -0.65 10.10 8.54
N GLY A 274 -1.59 10.43 7.65
CA GLY A 274 -2.95 10.86 8.01
C GLY A 274 -3.94 9.70 7.85
N PRO A 275 -5.16 9.80 8.42
CA PRO A 275 -6.21 8.83 8.14
C PRO A 275 -6.51 8.79 6.64
N VAL A 276 -6.75 7.61 6.08
CA VAL A 276 -7.18 7.41 4.68
C VAL A 276 -8.42 6.53 4.62
N SER A 277 -9.10 6.53 3.48
CA SER A 277 -10.18 5.58 3.21
C SER A 277 -9.90 4.87 1.89
N ILE A 278 -9.83 3.55 1.92
CA ILE A 278 -9.60 2.74 0.72
C ILE A 278 -10.82 1.85 0.48
N GLY A 279 -11.60 2.14 -0.56
CA GLY A 279 -12.83 1.40 -0.87
C GLY A 279 -13.90 1.49 0.20
N GLY A 280 -13.95 2.62 0.90
CA GLY A 280 -14.83 2.83 2.04
C GLY A 280 -14.28 2.30 3.37
N MET A 281 -13.20 1.50 3.36
CA MET A 281 -12.57 1.03 4.59
C MET A 281 -11.68 2.13 5.18
N PRO A 282 -11.91 2.57 6.44
CA PRO A 282 -11.02 3.48 7.12
C PRO A 282 -9.70 2.77 7.45
N VAL A 283 -8.58 3.47 7.25
CA VAL A 283 -7.25 2.98 7.65
C VAL A 283 -6.52 4.11 8.34
N MET A 284 -6.11 3.86 9.58
CA MET A 284 -5.28 4.76 10.35
C MET A 284 -3.79 4.39 10.15
N PRO A 285 -2.88 5.36 10.26
CA PRO A 285 -1.45 5.04 10.29
C PRO A 285 -1.15 4.11 11.47
N GLY A 286 -0.45 3.02 11.21
CA GLY A 286 -0.11 1.99 12.21
C GLY A 286 -1.14 0.87 12.39
N ASP A 287 -2.30 0.93 11.73
CA ASP A 287 -3.19 -0.24 11.64
C ASP A 287 -2.50 -1.39 10.91
N ILE A 288 -2.88 -2.63 11.20
CA ILE A 288 -2.23 -3.80 10.63
C ILE A 288 -3.01 -4.27 9.41
N ILE A 289 -2.38 -4.21 8.25
CA ILE A 289 -2.97 -4.71 7.02
C ILE A 289 -2.74 -6.21 6.93
N ILE A 290 -3.81 -6.95 6.69
CA ILE A 290 -3.78 -8.38 6.37
C ILE A 290 -4.39 -8.54 4.98
N GLY A 291 -3.72 -9.27 4.09
CA GLY A 291 -4.23 -9.56 2.75
C GLY A 291 -3.84 -10.94 2.26
N ASP A 292 -4.77 -11.58 1.57
CA ASP A 292 -4.60 -12.84 0.85
C ASP A 292 -5.38 -12.81 -0.49
N ALA A 293 -5.58 -13.98 -1.10
CA ALA A 293 -6.25 -14.08 -2.40
C ALA A 293 -7.70 -13.56 -2.38
N ASP A 294 -8.38 -13.59 -1.22
CA ASP A 294 -9.78 -13.18 -1.10
C ASP A 294 -9.92 -11.65 -1.05
N GLY A 295 -8.87 -10.96 -0.58
CA GLY A 295 -8.82 -9.50 -0.49
C GLY A 295 -7.90 -9.04 0.62
N LEU A 296 -8.25 -7.92 1.26
CA LEU A 296 -7.51 -7.37 2.39
C LEU A 296 -8.43 -6.64 3.36
N LEU A 297 -7.96 -6.49 4.59
CA LEU A 297 -8.56 -5.65 5.62
C LEU A 297 -7.50 -4.95 6.47
N ALA A 298 -7.93 -3.92 7.20
CA ALA A 298 -7.12 -3.23 8.19
C ALA A 298 -7.62 -3.56 9.59
N VAL A 299 -6.75 -4.12 10.43
CA VAL A 299 -7.00 -4.38 11.85
C VAL A 299 -6.56 -3.16 12.65
N PRO A 300 -7.46 -2.47 13.39
CA PRO A 300 -7.07 -1.38 14.25
C PRO A 300 -5.97 -1.78 15.21
N GLN A 301 -4.92 -0.96 15.32
CA GLN A 301 -3.75 -1.30 16.14
C GLN A 301 -4.14 -1.64 17.60
N ALA A 302 -5.12 -0.93 18.16
CA ALA A 302 -5.60 -1.12 19.53
C ALA A 302 -6.32 -2.47 19.75
N GLU A 303 -6.86 -3.06 18.70
CA GLU A 303 -7.66 -4.30 18.75
C GLU A 303 -6.88 -5.53 18.25
N ALA A 304 -5.71 -5.31 17.66
CA ALA A 304 -4.91 -6.35 17.00
C ALA A 304 -4.62 -7.59 17.87
N ALA A 305 -4.30 -7.40 19.15
CA ALA A 305 -4.02 -8.51 20.06
C ALA A 305 -5.26 -9.39 20.29
N GLU A 306 -6.43 -8.77 20.41
CA GLU A 306 -7.68 -9.47 20.65
C GLU A 306 -8.19 -10.16 19.38
N VAL A 307 -8.12 -9.48 18.24
CA VAL A 307 -8.43 -10.08 16.93
C VAL A 307 -7.55 -11.29 16.66
N ALA A 308 -6.24 -11.22 16.98
CA ALA A 308 -5.33 -12.36 16.84
C ALA A 308 -5.75 -13.55 17.72
N ARG A 309 -6.12 -13.30 18.98
CA ARG A 309 -6.58 -14.34 19.92
C ARG A 309 -7.85 -15.02 19.40
N LEU A 310 -8.88 -14.23 19.08
CA LEU A 310 -10.17 -14.71 18.59
C LEU A 310 -10.03 -15.49 17.26
N SER A 311 -9.20 -14.98 16.35
CA SER A 311 -8.93 -15.64 15.07
C SER A 311 -8.30 -17.01 15.25
N ARG A 312 -7.32 -17.16 16.16
CA ARG A 312 -6.71 -18.46 16.45
C ARG A 312 -7.70 -19.45 17.07
N GLU A 313 -8.58 -18.98 17.94
CA GLU A 313 -9.65 -19.81 18.52
C GLU A 313 -10.65 -20.28 17.46
N GLN A 314 -10.98 -19.43 16.48
CA GLN A 314 -11.80 -19.85 15.34
C GLN A 314 -11.08 -20.84 14.43
N MET A 315 -9.81 -20.58 14.08
CA MET A 315 -9.01 -21.49 13.25
C MET A 315 -8.90 -22.89 13.88
N ALA A 316 -8.70 -22.98 15.20
CA ALA A 316 -8.66 -24.27 15.90
C ALA A 316 -10.01 -25.02 15.81
N ARG A 317 -11.14 -24.31 15.92
CA ARG A 317 -12.48 -24.89 15.75
C ARG A 317 -12.70 -25.38 14.32
N GLU A 318 -12.34 -24.57 13.32
CA GLU A 318 -12.49 -24.93 11.91
C GLU A 318 -11.58 -26.10 11.52
N GLN A 319 -10.37 -26.18 12.07
CA GLN A 319 -9.49 -27.32 11.88
C GLN A 319 -10.10 -28.62 12.42
N ALA A 320 -10.76 -28.57 13.58
CA ALA A 320 -11.49 -29.72 14.13
C ALA A 320 -12.68 -30.11 13.24
N ILE A 321 -13.41 -29.13 12.69
CA ILE A 321 -14.50 -29.38 11.73
C ILE A 321 -13.94 -30.05 10.46
N LEU A 322 -12.85 -29.52 9.89
CA LEU A 322 -12.21 -30.11 8.70
C LEU A 322 -11.71 -31.53 8.95
N ALA A 323 -11.17 -31.81 10.14
CA ALA A 323 -10.81 -33.16 10.54
C ALA A 323 -12.02 -34.10 10.57
N SER A 324 -13.16 -33.65 11.13
CA SER A 324 -14.40 -34.43 11.16
C SER A 324 -15.04 -34.64 9.78
N ILE A 325 -14.76 -33.75 8.82
CA ILE A 325 -15.16 -33.95 7.42
C ILE A 325 -14.28 -35.03 6.79
N ALA A 326 -12.97 -35.01 7.07
CA ALA A 326 -12.02 -35.95 6.49
C ALA A 326 -12.19 -37.40 6.99
N ASP A 327 -12.74 -37.58 8.20
CA ASP A 327 -13.02 -38.90 8.78
C ASP A 327 -14.51 -39.31 8.73
N ASP A 328 -15.33 -38.56 7.98
CA ASP A 328 -16.78 -38.74 7.81
C ASP A 328 -17.60 -38.71 9.14
N SER A 329 -17.06 -38.12 10.22
CA SER A 329 -17.76 -37.96 11.51
C SER A 329 -18.56 -36.66 11.67
N ILE A 330 -18.56 -35.78 10.66
CA ILE A 330 -19.23 -34.47 10.70
C ILE A 330 -20.74 -34.58 10.97
N ASP A 331 -21.22 -33.99 12.07
CA ASP A 331 -22.65 -33.86 12.35
C ASP A 331 -23.24 -32.61 11.68
N ARG A 332 -24.19 -32.82 10.76
CA ARG A 332 -24.94 -31.76 10.07
C ARG A 332 -26.43 -31.74 10.43
N SER A 333 -26.87 -32.47 11.45
CA SER A 333 -28.27 -32.53 11.90
C SER A 333 -28.84 -31.16 12.28
N TRP A 334 -27.98 -30.24 12.69
CA TRP A 334 -28.34 -28.85 13.02
C TRP A 334 -28.94 -28.09 11.84
N VAL A 335 -28.64 -28.46 10.58
CA VAL A 335 -29.16 -27.79 9.38
C VAL A 335 -30.67 -27.95 9.32
N ASP A 336 -31.16 -29.18 9.39
CA ASP A 336 -32.59 -29.48 9.35
C ASP A 336 -33.32 -28.95 10.58
N ALA A 337 -32.67 -29.03 11.75
CA ALA A 337 -33.22 -28.45 12.98
C ALA A 337 -33.40 -26.92 12.84
N THR A 338 -32.43 -26.23 12.25
CA THR A 338 -32.48 -24.78 12.03
C THR A 338 -33.55 -24.41 11.01
N LEU A 339 -33.64 -25.13 9.90
CA LEU A 339 -34.66 -24.91 8.88
C LEU A 339 -36.07 -25.13 9.44
N LYS A 340 -36.28 -26.19 10.23
CA LYS A 340 -37.56 -26.43 10.94
C LYS A 340 -37.88 -25.30 11.93
N ALA A 341 -36.90 -24.85 12.71
CA ALA A 341 -37.09 -23.73 13.64
C ALA A 341 -37.45 -22.41 12.91
N ARG A 342 -37.06 -22.26 11.65
CA ARG A 342 -37.43 -21.13 10.78
C ARG A 342 -38.71 -21.37 9.96
N GLY A 343 -39.47 -22.43 10.25
CA GLY A 343 -40.75 -22.72 9.61
C GLY A 343 -40.65 -23.34 8.22
N CYS A 344 -39.47 -23.85 7.82
CA CYS A 344 -39.33 -24.59 6.57
C CYS A 344 -39.94 -25.98 6.71
N ALA A 345 -40.81 -26.36 5.77
CA ALA A 345 -41.28 -27.73 5.63
C ALA A 345 -40.21 -28.54 4.90
N LEU A 346 -39.53 -29.43 5.62
CA LEU A 346 -38.50 -30.36 5.12
C LEU A 346 -39.07 -31.76 4.93
#